data_AF-A0A9R0K1W0-F1
#
_entry.id   AF-A0A9R0K1W0-F1
#
_cell.length_a   1.000
_cell.length_b   1.000
_cell.length_c   1.000
_cell.angle_alpha   90.00
_cell.angle_beta   90.00
_cell.angle_gamma   90.00
#
_symmetry.space_group_name_H-M   'P 1'
#
loop_
_entity.id
_entity.type
_entity.pdbx_description
1 polymer ?
#
loop_
_entity_poly.entity_id
_entity_poly.type
_entity_poly.pdbx_seq_one_letter_code
_entity_poly.pdbx_strand_id
1 'polypeptide(L)'
;MGPAIGARTPFSWNQLISMTDHFSDHNLVGKTKNFEVFRGEIPQLEGKESEVEHVTVKVWNDILNVEEKHQRLKVERTLLAHPSVINCPNIVKLMGYCCEDEHVAAVYRLNSVSTLEDILDEDHFQWRDRILTALGLARLFEFFLFP
;
A
#
# COMPACT_ATOMS: atom_id res chain seq x y z
N MET A 1 -10.44 -22.34 8.93
CA MET A 1 -9.31 -21.81 8.13
C MET A 1 -9.82 -20.58 7.41
N GLY A 2 -9.44 -19.37 7.87
CA GLY A 2 -9.76 -18.14 7.14
C GLY A 2 -8.97 -18.06 5.83
N PRO A 3 -9.43 -17.32 4.81
CA PRO A 3 -8.72 -17.22 3.55
C PRO A 3 -7.34 -16.61 3.79
N ALA A 4 -6.30 -17.20 3.19
CA ALA A 4 -4.98 -16.61 3.16
C ALA A 4 -5.04 -15.31 2.35
N ILE A 5 -4.86 -14.16 3.02
CA ILE A 5 -4.84 -12.85 2.38
C ILE A 5 -3.50 -12.70 1.63
N GLY A 6 -3.54 -12.48 0.32
CA GLY A 6 -2.35 -12.33 -0.53
C GLY A 6 -2.69 -11.54 -1.79
N ALA A 7 -1.71 -11.22 -2.63
CA ALA A 7 -1.81 -10.31 -3.80
C ALA A 7 -2.96 -10.56 -4.83
N ARG A 8 -3.77 -11.59 -4.64
CA ARG A 8 -4.95 -11.96 -5.43
C ARG A 8 -6.28 -11.78 -4.68
N THR A 9 -6.28 -11.31 -3.43
CA THR A 9 -7.49 -11.14 -2.63
C THR A 9 -8.28 -9.92 -3.12
N PRO A 10 -9.51 -10.08 -3.63
CA PRO A 10 -10.38 -8.95 -3.92
C PRO A 10 -10.94 -8.39 -2.60
N PHE A 11 -11.01 -7.06 -2.52
CA PHE A 11 -11.76 -6.33 -1.51
C PHE A 11 -12.91 -5.59 -2.19
N SER A 12 -14.04 -5.50 -1.52
CA SER A 12 -15.13 -4.62 -1.96
C SER A 12 -14.86 -3.18 -1.55
N TRP A 13 -15.50 -2.23 -2.24
CA TRP A 13 -15.41 -0.81 -1.91
C TRP A 13 -15.89 -0.53 -0.48
N ASN A 14 -16.96 -1.19 -0.04
CA ASN A 14 -17.46 -1.09 1.33
C ASN A 14 -16.45 -1.59 2.38
N GLN A 15 -15.66 -2.63 2.06
CA GLN A 15 -14.57 -3.04 2.94
C GLN A 15 -13.48 -1.96 3.02
N LEU A 16 -13.16 -1.28 1.91
CA LEU A 16 -12.20 -0.18 1.92
C LEU A 16 -12.72 1.04 2.69
N ILE A 17 -14.01 1.37 2.56
CA ILE A 17 -14.66 2.40 3.37
C ILE A 17 -14.53 2.06 4.86
N SER A 18 -14.87 0.83 5.24
CA SER A 18 -14.78 0.40 6.64
C SER A 18 -13.34 0.38 7.15
N MET A 19 -12.37 -0.05 6.34
CA MET A 19 -10.99 -0.18 6.79
C MET A 19 -10.28 1.17 6.95
N THR A 20 -10.70 2.19 6.19
CA THR A 20 -10.07 3.52 6.16
C THR A 20 -10.82 4.55 6.99
N ASP A 21 -11.85 4.14 7.75
CA ASP A 21 -12.78 5.05 8.43
C ASP A 21 -13.36 6.10 7.45
N HIS A 22 -14.05 5.62 6.41
CA HIS A 22 -14.66 6.46 5.38
C HIS A 22 -13.68 7.36 4.62
N PHE A 23 -12.45 6.89 4.40
CA PHE A 23 -11.37 7.67 3.78
C PHE A 23 -11.14 9.01 4.51
N SER A 24 -11.22 8.99 5.84
CA SER A 24 -11.03 10.16 6.70
C SER A 24 -9.66 10.82 6.46
N ASP A 25 -9.64 12.16 6.50
CA ASP A 25 -8.41 12.95 6.42
C ASP A 25 -7.40 12.59 7.52
N HIS A 26 -7.87 12.10 8.68
CA HIS A 26 -6.99 11.58 9.74
C HIS A 26 -6.16 10.38 9.26
N ASN A 27 -6.72 9.58 8.37
CA ASN A 27 -6.05 8.41 7.81
C ASN A 27 -5.32 8.75 6.51
N LEU A 28 -5.37 9.99 6.00
CA LEU A 28 -4.64 10.36 4.79
C LEU A 28 -3.13 10.37 5.06
N VAL A 29 -2.41 9.49 4.37
CA VAL A 29 -0.94 9.37 4.44
C VAL A 29 -0.27 10.25 3.40
N GLY A 30 -0.88 10.36 2.21
CA GLY A 30 -0.30 11.14 1.12
C GLY A 30 -1.24 11.28 -0.06
N LYS A 31 -1.07 12.37 -0.81
CA LYS A 31 -1.94 12.72 -1.94
C LYS A 31 -1.10 13.10 -3.15
N THR A 32 -1.45 12.51 -4.29
CA THR A 32 -0.90 12.87 -5.60
C THR A 32 -2.04 13.28 -6.52
N LYS A 33 -1.70 13.77 -7.72
CA LYS A 33 -2.69 14.05 -8.76
C LYS A 33 -3.52 12.81 -9.13
N ASN A 34 -2.92 11.62 -9.08
CA ASN A 34 -3.51 10.40 -9.67
C ASN A 34 -4.10 9.46 -8.64
N PHE A 35 -3.68 9.56 -7.38
CA PHE A 35 -4.11 8.67 -6.31
C PHE A 35 -3.91 9.34 -4.96
N GLU A 36 -4.70 8.88 -4.00
CA GLU A 36 -4.58 9.15 -2.58
C GLU A 36 -4.19 7.87 -1.85
N VAL A 37 -3.49 8.01 -0.74
CA VAL A 37 -3.00 6.91 0.08
C VAL A 37 -3.50 7.11 1.49
N PHE A 38 -4.17 6.09 2.03
CA PHE A 38 -4.76 6.10 3.36
C PHE A 38 -4.16 4.99 4.21
N ARG A 39 -4.09 5.22 5.51
CA ARG A 39 -3.93 4.18 6.51
C ARG A 39 -5.24 3.42 6.62
N GLY A 40 -5.15 2.11 6.83
CA GLY A 40 -6.32 1.29 7.08
C GLY A 40 -6.08 0.22 8.12
N GLU A 41 -7.17 -0.37 8.58
CA GLU A 41 -7.19 -1.38 9.62
C GLU A 41 -8.07 -2.55 9.19
N ILE A 42 -7.51 -3.76 9.21
CA ILE A 42 -8.24 -5.00 8.97
C ILE A 42 -8.42 -5.70 10.32
N PRO A 43 -9.66 -5.86 10.81
CA PRO A 43 -9.92 -6.71 11.97
C PRO A 43 -9.55 -8.16 11.63
N GLN A 44 -8.65 -8.79 12.40
CA GLN A 44 -8.42 -10.22 12.23
C GLN A 44 -9.64 -11.00 12.74
N LEU A 45 -10.13 -11.95 11.91
CA LEU A 45 -11.27 -12.80 12.25
C LEU A 45 -10.95 -13.75 13.41
N GLU A 46 -12.02 -14.15 14.12
CA GLU A 46 -12.06 -14.88 15.39
C GLU A 46 -11.05 -16.02 15.54
N GLY A 47 -10.36 -16.04 16.70
CA GLY A 47 -9.43 -17.09 17.12
C GLY A 47 -8.00 -16.61 17.41
N LYS A 48 -7.67 -15.37 17.04
CA LYS A 48 -6.51 -14.63 17.55
C LYS A 48 -7.04 -13.39 18.23
N GLU A 49 -7.10 -13.40 19.55
CA GLU A 49 -7.59 -12.28 20.33
C GLU A 49 -6.77 -11.02 20.01
N SER A 50 -7.44 -9.97 19.51
CA SER A 50 -7.03 -8.56 19.62
C SER A 50 -5.79 -8.08 18.82
N GLU A 51 -5.53 -8.56 17.61
CA GLU A 51 -4.51 -7.91 16.75
C GLU A 51 -5.13 -7.34 15.48
N VAL A 52 -5.24 -6.01 15.42
CA VAL A 52 -5.62 -5.28 14.20
C VAL A 52 -4.44 -5.33 13.23
N GLU A 53 -4.70 -5.74 11.99
CA GLU A 53 -3.68 -5.68 10.95
C GLU A 53 -3.71 -4.30 10.28
N HIS A 54 -2.69 -3.48 10.53
CA HIS A 54 -2.54 -2.19 9.86
C HIS A 54 -2.08 -2.36 8.42
N VAL A 55 -2.75 -1.65 7.52
CA VAL A 55 -2.52 -1.68 6.07
C VAL A 55 -2.42 -0.27 5.51
N THR A 56 -1.96 -0.18 4.27
CA THR A 56 -1.96 1.05 3.48
C THR A 56 -2.86 0.83 2.27
N VAL A 57 -3.77 1.76 2.00
CA VAL A 57 -4.78 1.70 0.95
C VAL A 57 -4.51 2.81 -0.04
N LYS A 58 -4.19 2.46 -1.27
CA LYS A 58 -4.02 3.41 -2.37
C LYS A 58 -5.29 3.41 -3.22
N VAL A 59 -5.90 4.56 -3.40
CA VAL A 59 -7.12 4.75 -4.20
C VAL A 59 -6.77 5.63 -5.40
N TRP A 60 -7.11 5.19 -6.61
CA TRP A 60 -6.89 5.99 -7.82
C TRP A 60 -8.04 6.99 -8.03
N ASN A 61 -7.66 8.26 -8.29
CA ASN A 61 -8.59 9.38 -8.48
C ASN A 61 -9.23 9.35 -9.87
N ASP A 62 -10.38 10.03 -10.02
CA ASP A 62 -11.17 10.09 -11.26
C ASP A 62 -10.56 10.93 -12.39
N ILE A 63 -9.41 11.56 -12.13
CA ILE A 63 -8.62 12.21 -13.18
C ILE A 63 -8.13 11.19 -14.21
N LEU A 64 -7.92 9.94 -13.80
CA LEU A 64 -7.63 8.84 -14.71
C LEU A 64 -8.94 8.19 -15.14
N ASN A 65 -9.02 7.82 -16.42
CA ASN A 65 -10.13 6.99 -16.86
C ASN A 65 -10.03 5.57 -16.26
N VAL A 66 -11.15 4.86 -16.21
CA VAL A 66 -11.25 3.54 -15.57
C VAL A 66 -10.27 2.53 -16.18
N GLU A 67 -10.09 2.54 -17.51
CA GLU A 67 -9.14 1.65 -18.19
C GLU A 67 -7.69 1.93 -17.74
N GLU A 68 -7.28 3.19 -17.64
CA GLU A 68 -5.96 3.58 -17.13
C GLU A 68 -5.75 3.14 -15.68
N LYS A 69 -6.78 3.30 -14.82
CA LYS A 69 -6.74 2.82 -13.44
C LYS A 69 -6.49 1.30 -13.41
N HIS A 70 -7.25 0.53 -14.20
CA HIS A 70 -7.09 -0.93 -14.29
C HIS A 70 -5.73 -1.36 -14.83
N GLN A 71 -5.21 -0.70 -15.88
CA GLN A 71 -3.90 -1.02 -16.43
C GLN A 71 -2.78 -0.77 -15.42
N ARG A 72 -2.82 0.36 -14.69
CA ARG A 72 -1.85 0.66 -13.63
C ARG A 72 -1.89 -0.38 -12.52
N LEU A 73 -3.08 -0.73 -12.03
CA LEU A 73 -3.24 -1.77 -11.03
C LEU A 73 -2.75 -3.14 -11.55
N LYS A 74 -3.01 -3.49 -12.82
CA LYS A 74 -2.55 -4.74 -13.43
C LYS A 74 -1.02 -4.82 -13.50
N VAL A 75 -0.35 -3.74 -13.90
CA VAL A 75 1.12 -3.65 -13.91
C VAL A 75 1.65 -3.84 -12.50
N GLU A 76 1.09 -3.13 -11.52
CA GLU A 76 1.50 -3.20 -10.13
C GLU A 76 1.30 -4.60 -9.51
N ARG A 77 0.15 -5.23 -9.78
CA ARG A 77 -0.12 -6.62 -9.39
C ARG A 77 0.88 -7.60 -10.00
N THR A 78 1.19 -7.43 -11.28
CA THR A 78 2.15 -8.30 -11.98
C THR A 78 3.54 -8.17 -11.37
N LEU A 79 3.99 -6.94 -11.12
CA LEU A 79 5.29 -6.65 -10.53
C LEU A 79 5.40 -7.23 -9.11
N LEU A 80 4.45 -6.91 -8.23
CA LEU A 80 4.50 -7.29 -6.82
C LEU A 80 4.22 -8.79 -6.58
N ALA A 81 3.60 -9.47 -7.54
CA ALA A 81 3.43 -10.93 -7.51
C ALA A 81 4.62 -11.69 -8.11
N HIS A 82 5.60 -11.01 -8.73
CA HIS A 82 6.73 -11.68 -9.35
C HIS A 82 7.59 -12.40 -8.28
N PRO A 83 8.02 -13.66 -8.48
CA PRO A 83 8.73 -14.44 -7.46
C PRO A 83 10.01 -13.80 -6.91
N SER A 84 10.77 -13.09 -7.76
CA SER A 84 11.95 -12.35 -7.32
C SER A 84 11.59 -11.14 -6.46
N VAL A 85 10.45 -10.49 -6.76
CA VAL A 85 10.01 -9.24 -6.12
C VAL A 85 9.32 -9.50 -4.79
N ILE A 86 8.46 -10.53 -4.73
CA ILE A 86 7.64 -10.83 -3.54
C ILE A 86 8.46 -11.15 -2.28
N ASN A 87 9.71 -11.58 -2.47
CA ASN A 87 10.65 -11.88 -1.40
C ASN A 87 11.65 -10.74 -1.12
N CYS A 88 11.59 -9.64 -1.87
CA CYS A 88 12.47 -8.51 -1.66
C CYS A 88 12.08 -7.77 -0.37
N PRO A 89 13.00 -7.58 0.61
CA PRO A 89 12.66 -6.99 1.90
C PRO A 89 12.41 -5.48 1.83
N ASN A 90 12.91 -4.79 0.80
CA ASN A 90 12.76 -3.34 0.62
C ASN A 90 11.58 -2.95 -0.27
N ILE A 91 10.70 -3.91 -0.60
CA ILE A 91 9.47 -3.64 -1.35
C ILE A 91 8.24 -4.03 -0.54
N VAL A 92 7.18 -3.24 -0.71
CA VAL A 92 5.89 -3.48 -0.06
C VAL A 92 5.22 -4.74 -0.60
N LYS A 93 4.45 -5.42 0.25
CA LYS A 93 3.70 -6.61 -0.18
C LYS A 93 2.25 -6.23 -0.48
N LEU A 94 1.77 -6.58 -1.65
CA LEU A 94 0.37 -6.41 -2.01
C LEU A 94 -0.49 -7.45 -1.27
N MET A 95 -1.47 -6.98 -0.50
CA MET A 95 -2.46 -7.82 0.19
C MET A 95 -3.71 -8.06 -0.63
N GLY A 96 -4.09 -7.14 -1.51
CA GLY A 96 -5.27 -7.26 -2.33
C GLY A 96 -5.60 -5.99 -3.08
N TYR A 97 -6.77 -5.94 -3.69
CA TYR A 97 -7.21 -4.82 -4.52
C TYR A 97 -8.73 -4.74 -4.63
N CYS A 98 -9.24 -3.57 -4.99
CA CYS A 98 -10.64 -3.33 -5.37
C CYS A 98 -10.70 -2.90 -6.83
N CYS A 99 -11.70 -3.42 -7.55
CA CYS A 99 -12.05 -3.09 -8.93
C CYS A 99 -13.59 -3.16 -9.06
N GLU A 100 -14.29 -2.22 -8.43
CA GLU A 100 -15.76 -2.17 -8.43
C GLU A 100 -16.21 -0.88 -9.12
N ASP A 101 -16.93 -1.02 -10.23
CA ASP A 101 -17.37 0.10 -11.07
C ASP A 101 -16.19 1.02 -11.48
N GLU A 102 -16.20 2.27 -11.03
CA GLU A 102 -15.12 3.25 -11.25
C GLU A 102 -14.06 3.29 -10.12
N HIS A 103 -14.29 2.52 -9.06
CA HIS A 103 -13.42 2.45 -7.89
C HIS A 103 -12.32 1.42 -8.07
N VAL A 104 -11.09 1.92 -8.19
CA VAL A 104 -9.89 1.09 -8.28
C VAL A 104 -8.97 1.42 -7.13
N ALA A 105 -8.53 0.40 -6.39
CA ALA A 105 -7.64 0.56 -5.25
C ALA A 105 -6.75 -0.66 -5.02
N ALA A 106 -5.65 -0.45 -4.31
CA ALA A 106 -4.68 -1.46 -3.91
C ALA A 106 -4.46 -1.40 -2.39
N VAL A 107 -4.38 -2.56 -1.75
CA VAL A 107 -4.16 -2.69 -0.30
C VAL A 107 -2.82 -3.36 -0.08
N TYR A 108 -1.94 -2.76 0.71
CA TYR A 108 -0.59 -3.22 0.99
C TYR A 108 -0.42 -3.58 2.47
N ARG A 109 0.41 -4.60 2.72
CA ARG A 109 0.91 -4.95 4.04
C ARG A 109 2.00 -3.96 4.43
N LEU A 110 1.58 -2.78 4.86
CA LEU A 110 2.42 -1.65 5.21
C LEU A 110 1.65 -0.79 6.21
N ASN A 111 2.30 -0.36 7.28
CA ASN A 111 1.73 0.58 8.25
C ASN A 111 2.37 1.96 8.04
N SER A 112 2.08 2.60 6.91
CA SER A 112 2.59 3.94 6.64
C SER A 112 1.83 4.96 7.47
N VAL A 113 2.59 5.80 8.19
CA VAL A 113 2.06 6.92 8.97
C VAL A 113 2.28 8.27 8.30
N SER A 114 3.22 8.35 7.35
CA SER A 114 3.57 9.56 6.62
C SER A 114 4.41 9.18 5.38
N THR A 115 4.64 10.14 4.47
CA THR A 115 5.56 9.95 3.35
C THR A 115 6.99 10.35 3.71
N LEU A 116 7.96 9.94 2.88
CA LEU A 116 9.32 10.44 3.05
C LEU A 116 9.38 11.96 2.82
N GLU A 117 8.62 12.48 1.85
CA GLU A 117 8.56 13.92 1.53
C GLU A 117 8.20 14.76 2.76
N ASP A 118 7.19 14.32 3.52
CA ASP A 118 6.72 15.03 4.71
C ASP A 118 7.76 15.03 5.83
N ILE A 119 8.48 13.93 6.03
CA ILE A 119 9.41 13.77 7.17
C ILE A 119 10.84 14.21 6.86
N LEU A 120 11.15 14.61 5.61
CA LEU A 120 12.52 14.92 5.20
C LEU A 120 13.13 16.09 5.99
N ASP A 121 12.32 17.07 6.34
CA ASP A 121 12.72 18.28 7.05
C ASP A 121 12.37 18.25 8.54
N GLU A 122 11.73 17.17 9.01
CA GLU A 122 11.36 17.00 10.40
C GLU A 122 12.59 16.74 11.28
N ASP A 123 12.62 17.40 12.43
CA ASP A 123 13.72 17.29 13.40
C ASP A 123 13.88 15.85 13.90
N HIS A 124 12.81 15.06 13.95
CA HIS A 124 12.88 13.67 14.39
C HIS A 124 13.47 12.72 13.33
N PHE A 125 13.65 13.14 12.07
CA PHE A 125 14.27 12.33 11.02
C PHE A 125 15.79 12.50 11.04
N GLN A 126 16.39 11.84 12.04
CA GLN A 126 17.79 11.97 12.40
C GLN A 126 18.72 11.37 11.34
N TRP A 127 20.01 11.71 11.41
CA TRP A 127 21.02 11.23 10.46
C TRP A 127 21.01 9.70 10.27
N ARG A 128 20.83 8.96 11.36
CA ARG A 128 20.74 7.50 11.31
C ARG A 128 19.58 7.02 10.45
N ASP A 129 18.39 7.62 10.61
CA ASP A 129 17.20 7.23 9.86
C ASP A 129 17.34 7.59 8.38
N ARG A 130 17.95 8.75 8.07
CA ARG A 130 18.32 9.15 6.70
C ARG A 130 19.23 8.12 6.02
N ILE A 131 20.27 7.66 6.71
CA ILE A 131 21.19 6.64 6.17
C ILE A 131 20.50 5.28 5.98
N LEU A 132 19.64 4.86 6.91
CA LEU A 132 18.89 3.60 6.76
C LEU A 132 17.90 3.66 5.59
N THR A 133 17.21 4.78 5.42
CA THR A 133 16.32 5.02 4.27
C THR A 133 17.09 5.00 2.96
N ALA A 134 18.21 5.73 2.87
CA ALA A 134 19.06 5.74 1.68
C ALA A 134 19.59 4.35 1.32
N LEU A 135 20.01 3.56 2.32
CA LEU A 135 20.45 2.17 2.13
C LEU A 135 19.30 1.28 1.63
N GLY A 136 18.10 1.44 2.17
CA GLY A 136 16.92 0.70 1.72
C GLY A 136 16.58 0.99 0.26
N LEU A 137 16.63 2.26 -0.14
CA LEU A 137 16.45 2.69 -1.53
C LEU A 137 17.55 2.13 -2.44
N ALA A 138 18.81 2.18 -2.00
CA ALA A 138 19.94 1.64 -2.77
C ALA A 138 19.77 0.13 -3.04
N ARG A 139 19.36 -0.65 -2.04
CA ARG A 139 19.06 -2.09 -2.19
C ARG A 139 17.91 -2.36 -3.13
N LEU A 140 16.87 -1.52 -3.08
CA LEU A 140 15.74 -1.62 -4.00
C LEU A 140 16.19 -1.38 -5.45
N PHE A 141 16.98 -0.33 -5.67
CA PHE A 141 17.52 -0.02 -6.99
C PHE A 141 18.49 -1.08 -7.49
N GLU A 142 19.38 -1.59 -6.62
CA GLU A 142 20.27 -2.70 -6.95
C GLU A 142 19.48 -3.90 -7.48
N PHE A 143 18.44 -4.29 -6.74
CA PHE A 143 17.56 -5.40 -7.12
C PHE A 143 16.86 -5.19 -8.48
N PHE A 144 16.45 -3.97 -8.82
CA PHE A 144 15.74 -3.68 -10.07
C PHE A 144 16.65 -3.40 -11.27
N LEU A 145 17.84 -2.85 -11.06
CA LEU A 145 18.74 -2.41 -12.13
C LEU A 145 19.78 -3.49 -12.51
N PHE A 146 20.07 -4.42 -11.59
CA PHE A 146 21.04 -5.50 -11.79
C PHE A 146 20.37 -6.85 -11.52
N PRO A 147 19.55 -7.36 -12.46
CA PRO A 147 18.75 -8.57 -12.29
C PRO A 147 19.56 -9.87 -12.23
#